data_AF-A0AAD7JK14-F1
#
_entry.id   AF-A0AAD7JK14-F1
#
_cell.length_a   1.000
_cell.length_b   1.000
_cell.length_c   1.000
_cell.angle_alpha   90.00
_cell.angle_beta   90.00
_cell.angle_gamma   90.00
#
_symmetry.space_group_name_H-M   'P 1'
#
loop_
_entity.id
_entity.type
_entity.pdbx_description
1 polymer ?
#
loop_
_entity_poly.entity_id
_entity_poly.type
_entity_poly.pdbx_seq_one_letter_code
_entity_poly.pdbx_strand_id
1 'polypeptide(L)'
;PALPRRDTPASIEKHARLMLILFKPWRHASDLRHSEQSWSSAYQQFLETCTPDLNECIDNMQLLHECRDNRDAHYAQKIESVGRRLYRENRLENDLLPHSPSLSESA
;
A
#
# COMPACT_ATOMS: atom_id res chain seq x y z
N PRO A 1 12.15 -2.68 -9.42
CA PRO A 1 12.00 -2.50 -7.96
C PRO A 1 10.96 -1.41 -7.66
N ALA A 2 10.03 -1.63 -6.72
CA ALA A 2 9.05 -0.61 -6.33
C ALA A 2 9.72 0.47 -5.45
N LEU A 3 9.31 1.73 -5.60
CA LEU A 3 9.78 2.82 -4.75
C LEU A 3 9.37 2.55 -3.29
N PRO A 4 10.30 2.69 -2.32
CA PRO A 4 10.01 2.56 -0.89
C PRO A 4 9.10 3.71 -0.43
N ARG A 5 8.06 3.36 0.32
CA ARG A 5 7.08 4.30 0.90
C ARG A 5 7.61 4.94 2.17
N ARG A 6 7.06 6.08 2.61
CA ARG A 6 7.44 6.71 3.89
C ARG A 6 6.58 6.30 5.09
N ASP A 7 5.64 5.38 4.90
CA ASP A 7 4.56 5.08 5.86
C ASP A 7 4.98 4.18 7.05
N THR A 8 6.16 3.54 6.97
CA THR A 8 6.63 2.65 8.04
C THR A 8 8.05 3.03 8.48
N PRO A 9 8.40 2.85 9.77
CA PRO A 9 9.77 3.12 10.25
C PRO A 9 10.83 2.29 9.52
N ALA A 10 10.48 1.08 9.08
CA ALA A 10 11.40 0.21 8.32
C ALA A 10 11.61 0.69 6.87
N SER A 11 10.63 1.39 6.29
CA SER A 11 10.70 1.91 4.93
C SER A 11 11.20 3.35 4.87
N ILE A 12 11.05 4.13 5.95
CA ILE A 12 11.44 5.55 5.99
C ILE A 12 12.93 5.75 5.75
N GLU A 13 13.80 4.90 6.31
CA GLU A 13 15.26 4.99 6.08
C GLU A 13 15.62 4.67 4.63
N LYS A 14 14.93 3.70 4.01
CA LYS A 14 15.13 3.35 2.59
C LYS A 14 14.60 4.44 1.66
N HIS A 15 13.45 5.00 2.00
CA HIS A 15 12.84 6.13 1.30
C HIS A 15 13.75 7.35 1.38
N ALA A 16 14.15 7.76 2.58
CA ALA A 16 15.08 8.86 2.83
C ALA A 16 16.38 8.71 2.02
N ARG A 17 17.01 7.53 2.08
CA ARG A 17 18.21 7.24 1.29
C ARG A 17 17.97 7.41 -0.21
N LEU A 18 16.86 6.88 -0.72
CA LEU A 18 16.55 6.96 -2.15
C LEU A 18 16.27 8.40 -2.59
N MET A 19 15.48 9.16 -1.82
CA MET A 19 15.16 10.55 -2.14
C MET A 19 16.41 11.42 -2.14
N LEU A 20 17.31 11.24 -1.17
CA LEU A 20 18.59 11.93 -1.12
C LEU A 20 19.46 11.62 -2.35
N ILE A 21 19.50 10.36 -2.81
CA ILE A 21 20.25 9.96 -4.01
C ILE A 21 19.69 10.61 -5.29
N LEU A 22 18.37 10.74 -5.39
CA LEU A 22 17.69 11.24 -6.58
C LEU A 22 17.70 12.77 -6.68
N PHE A 23 17.52 13.46 -5.56
CA PHE A 23 17.20 14.89 -5.56
C PHE A 23 18.26 15.79 -4.92
N LYS A 24 19.14 15.25 -4.08
CA LYS A 24 20.26 16.03 -3.55
C LYS A 24 21.39 16.02 -4.60
N PRO A 25 22.08 17.14 -4.86
CA PRO A 25 23.31 17.11 -5.63
C PRO A 25 24.42 16.46 -4.78
N TRP A 26 25.09 15.43 -5.30
CA TRP A 26 26.18 14.77 -4.59
C TRP A 26 27.28 14.30 -5.56
N ARG A 27 28.52 14.29 -5.08
CA ARG A 27 29.69 13.68 -5.74
C ARG A 27 30.25 12.52 -4.94
N HIS A 28 30.10 12.57 -3.62
CA HIS A 28 30.55 11.56 -2.68
C HIS A 28 29.42 11.15 -1.74
N ALA A 29 29.53 9.95 -1.17
CA ALA A 29 28.53 9.45 -0.22
C ALA A 29 28.42 10.32 1.04
N SER A 30 29.50 11.01 1.42
CA SER A 30 29.52 12.00 2.51
C SER A 30 28.61 13.20 2.26
N ASP A 31 28.35 13.56 1.00
CA ASP A 31 27.48 14.67 0.66
C ASP A 31 26.01 14.33 0.96
N LEU A 32 25.65 13.04 0.95
CA LEU A 32 24.29 12.60 1.22
C LEU A 32 23.96 12.67 2.71
N ARG A 33 24.89 12.26 3.58
CA ARG A 33 24.67 12.10 5.02
C ARG A 33 26.00 12.08 5.78
N HIS A 34 26.05 12.68 6.97
CA HIS A 34 27.18 12.52 7.90
C HIS A 34 27.27 11.10 8.46
N SER A 35 28.48 10.61 8.74
CA SER A 35 28.73 9.23 9.21
C SER A 35 27.84 8.79 10.37
N GLU A 36 27.61 9.68 11.35
CA GLU A 36 26.83 9.42 12.58
C GLU A 36 25.33 9.76 12.47
N GLN A 37 24.90 10.40 11.38
CA GLN A 37 23.52 10.85 11.21
C GLN A 37 22.62 9.71 10.69
N SER A 38 21.33 9.64 10.99
CA SER A 38 20.42 8.69 10.31
C SER A 38 20.03 9.17 8.90
N TRP A 39 19.56 8.28 8.01
CA TRP A 39 19.08 8.74 6.70
C TRP A 39 17.84 9.61 6.83
N SER A 40 16.93 9.26 7.74
CA SER A 40 15.77 10.09 8.08
C SER A 40 16.15 11.52 8.49
N SER A 41 17.15 11.68 9.36
CA SER A 41 17.60 13.00 9.81
C SER A 41 18.23 13.82 8.67
N ALA A 42 19.10 13.20 7.86
CA ALA A 42 19.69 13.87 6.69
C ALA A 42 18.62 14.28 5.66
N TYR A 43 17.60 13.45 5.51
CA TYR A 43 16.48 13.73 4.64
C TYR A 43 15.61 14.88 5.15
N GLN A 44 15.32 14.96 6.45
CA GLN A 44 14.60 16.10 7.02
C GLN A 44 15.35 17.41 6.79
N GLN A 45 16.67 17.44 6.99
CA GLN A 45 17.49 18.62 6.67
C GLN A 45 17.48 18.96 5.18
N PHE A 46 17.42 17.96 4.31
CA PHE A 46 17.27 18.19 2.87
C PHE A 46 15.90 18.80 2.54
N LEU A 47 14.82 18.33 3.15
CA LEU A 47 13.47 18.88 2.92
C LEU A 47 13.38 20.36 3.34
N GLU A 48 14.09 20.76 4.40
CA GLU A 48 14.16 22.17 4.84
C GLU A 48 14.89 23.09 3.85
N THR A 49 15.76 22.53 3.00
CA THR A 49 16.62 23.29 2.08
C THR A 49 16.25 23.12 0.61
N CYS A 50 15.38 22.14 0.28
CA CYS A 50 14.99 21.84 -1.08
C CYS A 50 14.01 22.89 -1.64
N THR A 51 13.93 22.97 -2.97
CA THR A 51 12.97 23.85 -3.62
C THR A 51 11.55 23.29 -3.47
N PRO A 52 10.52 24.17 -3.44
CA PRO A 52 9.12 23.74 -3.37
C PRO A 52 8.75 22.71 -4.45
N ASP A 53 9.22 22.90 -5.68
CA ASP A 53 8.95 21.99 -6.81
C ASP A 53 9.49 20.57 -6.58
N LEU A 54 10.66 20.44 -5.95
CA LEU A 54 11.23 19.14 -5.58
C LEU A 54 10.45 18.49 -4.46
N ASN A 55 10.03 19.27 -3.46
CA ASN A 55 9.19 18.78 -2.39
C ASN A 55 7.84 18.27 -2.92
N GLU A 56 7.22 19.01 -3.85
CA GLU A 56 6.00 18.58 -4.52
C GLU A 56 6.20 17.28 -5.34
N CYS A 57 7.33 17.14 -6.05
CA CYS A 57 7.66 15.90 -6.75
C CYS A 57 7.77 14.71 -5.78
N ILE A 58 8.43 14.90 -4.64
CA ILE A 58 8.56 13.89 -3.59
C ILE A 58 7.20 13.51 -3.01
N ASP A 59 6.34 14.48 -2.71
CA ASP A 59 5.00 14.24 -2.19
C ASP A 59 4.12 13.53 -3.22
N ASN A 60 4.21 13.89 -4.50
CA ASN A 60 3.50 13.21 -5.59
C ASN A 60 3.89 11.73 -5.71
N MET A 61 5.15 11.38 -5.46
CA MET A 61 5.55 9.96 -5.45
C MET A 61 4.87 9.18 -4.33
N GLN A 62 4.65 9.81 -3.17
CA GLN A 62 3.90 9.19 -2.08
C GLN A 62 2.40 9.11 -2.41
N LEU A 63 1.83 10.16 -2.99
CA LEU A 63 0.42 10.22 -3.39
C LEU A 63 0.06 9.11 -4.39
N LEU A 64 0.97 8.77 -5.33
CA LEU A 64 0.78 7.66 -6.26
C LEU A 64 0.57 6.32 -5.54
N HIS A 65 1.25 6.10 -4.41
CA HIS A 65 1.05 4.90 -3.59
C HIS A 65 -0.31 4.91 -2.90
N GLU A 66 -0.72 6.05 -2.34
CA GLU A 66 -2.01 6.22 -1.66
C GLU A 66 -3.19 6.00 -2.62
N CYS A 67 -3.13 6.59 -3.82
CA CYS A 67 -4.15 6.36 -4.85
C CYS A 67 -4.24 4.89 -5.25
N ARG A 68 -3.10 4.20 -5.38
CA ARG A 68 -3.08 2.77 -5.72
C ARG A 68 -3.72 1.92 -4.62
N ASP A 69 -3.36 2.17 -3.37
CA ASP A 69 -3.92 1.44 -2.23
C ASP A 69 -5.43 1.66 -2.10
N ASN A 70 -5.89 2.90 -2.24
CA ASN A 70 -7.32 3.23 -2.18
C ASN A 70 -8.11 2.50 -3.27
N ARG A 71 -7.55 2.45 -4.48
CA ARG A 71 -8.15 1.71 -5.60
C ARG A 71 -8.22 0.21 -5.30
N ASP A 72 -7.11 -0.38 -4.84
CA ASP A 72 -7.03 -1.81 -4.59
C ASP A 72 -7.95 -2.22 -3.42
N ALA A 73 -8.05 -1.40 -2.37
CA ALA A 73 -9.00 -1.57 -1.28
C ALA A 73 -10.45 -1.51 -1.75
N HIS A 74 -10.80 -0.54 -2.60
CA HIS A 74 -12.14 -0.42 -3.17
C HIS A 74 -12.52 -1.65 -4.02
N TYR A 75 -11.58 -2.19 -4.82
CA TYR A 75 -11.83 -3.43 -5.56
C TYR A 75 -11.97 -4.64 -4.64
N ALA A 76 -11.12 -4.78 -3.62
CA ALA A 76 -11.23 -5.86 -2.64
C ALA A 76 -12.59 -5.83 -1.93
N GLN A 77 -13.06 -4.65 -1.52
CA GLN A 77 -14.38 -4.47 -0.90
C GLN A 77 -15.53 -4.88 -1.82
N LYS A 78 -15.44 -4.57 -3.12
CA LYS A 78 -16.44 -5.00 -4.12
C LYS A 78 -16.44 -6.51 -4.32
N ILE A 79 -15.27 -7.12 -4.42
CA ILE A 79 -15.15 -8.58 -4.54
C ILE A 79 -15.75 -9.26 -3.31
N GLU A 80 -15.44 -8.76 -2.12
CA GLU A 80 -15.96 -9.29 -0.86
C GLU A 80 -17.48 -9.11 -0.74
N SER A 81 -18.03 -7.96 -1.15
CA SER A 81 -19.48 -7.71 -1.11
C SER A 81 -20.25 -8.61 -2.08
N VAL A 82 -19.72 -8.82 -3.29
CA VAL A 82 -20.28 -9.76 -4.27
C VAL A 82 -20.21 -11.19 -3.74
N GLY A 83 -19.06 -11.62 -3.21
CA GLY A 83 -18.91 -12.94 -2.61
C GLY A 83 -19.89 -13.17 -1.46
N ARG A 84 -20.06 -12.18 -0.57
CA ARG A 84 -21.04 -12.22 0.52
C ARG A 84 -22.48 -12.34 0.00
N ARG A 85 -22.83 -11.61 -1.07
CA ARG A 85 -24.17 -11.69 -1.68
C ARG A 85 -24.42 -13.08 -2.24
N LEU A 86 -23.51 -13.59 -3.07
CA LEU A 86 -23.64 -14.90 -3.70
C LEU A 86 -23.71 -16.03 -2.67
N TYR A 87 -22.90 -15.97 -1.61
CA TYR A 87 -22.96 -16.95 -0.53
C TYR A 87 -24.30 -16.91 0.21
N ARG A 88 -24.86 -15.71 0.45
CA ARG A 88 -26.19 -15.56 1.07
C ARG A 88 -27.29 -16.13 0.18
N GLU A 89 -27.28 -15.81 -1.11
CA GLU A 89 -28.24 -16.31 -2.10
C GLU A 89 -28.18 -17.84 -2.20
N ASN A 90 -26.98 -18.43 -2.33
CA ASN A 90 -26.80 -19.88 -2.35
C ASN A 90 -27.18 -20.58 -1.04
N ARG A 91 -27.00 -19.92 0.12
CA ARG A 91 -27.46 -20.47 1.41
C ARG A 91 -28.98 -20.52 1.45
N LEU A 92 -29.65 -19.45 1.05
CA LEU A 92 -31.12 -19.41 0.99
C LEU A 92 -31.66 -20.45 0.00
N GLU A 93 -30.99 -20.62 -1.14
CA GLU A 93 -31.39 -21.62 -2.16
C GLU A 93 -31.21 -23.07 -1.65
N ASN A 94 -30.13 -23.36 -0.92
CA ASN A 94 -29.95 -24.66 -0.28
C ASN A 94 -30.90 -24.90 0.90
N ASP A 95 -31.23 -23.87 1.69
CA ASP A 95 -32.19 -23.98 2.80
C ASP A 95 -33.65 -24.11 2.31
N LEU A 96 -33.95 -23.67 1.07
CA LEU A 96 -35.27 -23.74 0.43
C LEU A 96 -35.51 -25.01 -0.39
N LEU A 97 -34.49 -25.84 -0.64
CA LEU A 97 -34.71 -27.17 -1.21
C LEU A 97 -35.33 -28.05 -0.12
N PRO A 98 -36.61 -28.44 -0.22
CA PRO A 98 -37.13 -29.46 0.69
C PRO A 98 -36.27 -30.70 0.46
N HIS A 99 -35.60 -31.17 1.52
CA HIS A 99 -35.07 -32.53 1.53
C HIS A 99 -36.22 -33.43 1.09
N SER A 100 -36.13 -33.90 -0.15
CA SER A 100 -37.14 -34.78 -0.71
C SER A 100 -37.18 -35.98 0.23
N PRO A 101 -38.33 -36.32 0.83
CA PRO A 101 -38.38 -37.51 1.66
C PRO A 101 -38.01 -38.67 0.75
N SER A 102 -36.93 -39.37 1.09
CA SER A 102 -36.46 -40.53 0.37
C SER A 102 -37.61 -41.53 0.29
N LEU A 103 -38.21 -41.66 -0.90
CA LEU A 103 -39.05 -42.79 -1.24
C LEU A 103 -38.14 -44.03 -1.33
N SER A 104 -38.64 -45.14 -0.80
CA SER A 104 -38.01 -46.49 -0.65
C SER A 104 -37.03 -46.59 0.54
N GLU A 105 -37.08 -47.62 1.40
CA GLU A 105 -37.49 -49.01 1.19
C GLU A 105 -38.42 -49.55 2.28
N SER A 106 -39.48 -50.19 1.81
CA SER A 106 -40.32 -51.16 2.51
C SER A 106 -39.58 -52.49 2.71
N ALA A 107 -39.57 -52.99 3.95
CA ALA A 107 -39.44 -54.41 4.27
C ALA A 107 -40.10 -54.69 5.63
#